data_AF-A0AAV3XKQ0-F1
#
_entry.id   AF-A0AAV3XKQ0-F1
#
_cell.length_a   1.000
_cell.length_b   1.000
_cell.length_c   1.000
_cell.angle_alpha   90.00
_cell.angle_beta   90.00
_cell.angle_gamma   90.00
#
_symmetry.space_group_name_H-M   'P 1'
#
loop_
_entity.id
_entity.type
_entity.pdbx_description
1 polymer ?
#
loop_
_entity_poly.entity_id
_entity_poly.type
_entity_poly.pdbx_seq_one_letter_code
_entity_poly.pdbx_strand_id
1 'polypeptide(L)'
;MASDVIRKTIGDWVYRYMLNFKHQPSDDVIENFAKALLIAAKGDRVLSQPERDWVVGLTAAKGASEQLIEELKNYSADEDVEQVISRHPFSNQGRRALIYTAIQACAADSEYNEAEKASVRKIAA
;
A
#
# COMPACT_ATOMS: atom_id res chain seq x y z
N MET A 1 4.16 10.34 -22.19
CA MET A 1 5.62 10.43 -22.45
C MET A 1 6.36 11.32 -21.45
N ALA A 2 6.21 12.66 -21.45
CA ALA A 2 6.92 13.51 -20.46
C ALA A 2 6.45 13.26 -19.01
N SER A 3 5.14 13.09 -18.79
CA SER A 3 4.56 12.75 -17.47
C SER A 3 5.11 11.43 -16.93
N ASP A 4 5.19 10.38 -17.75
CA ASP A 4 5.69 9.06 -17.33
C ASP A 4 7.15 9.08 -16.91
N VAL A 5 8.00 9.84 -17.62
CA VAL A 5 9.43 9.97 -17.28
C VAL A 5 9.60 10.65 -15.93
N ILE A 6 8.86 11.74 -15.68
CA ILE A 6 8.88 12.44 -14.39
C ILE A 6 8.41 11.51 -13.28
N ARG A 7 7.28 10.84 -13.48
CA ARG A 7 6.71 9.89 -12.51
C ARG A 7 7.69 8.78 -12.14
N LYS A 8 8.32 8.14 -13.14
CA LYS A 8 9.34 7.10 -12.89
C LYS A 8 10.57 7.65 -12.17
N THR A 9 11.00 8.87 -12.52
CA THR A 9 12.14 9.52 -11.86
C THR A 9 11.85 9.80 -10.38
N ILE A 10 10.65 10.27 -10.07
CA ILE A 10 10.19 10.49 -8.69
C ILE A 10 10.13 9.15 -7.94
N GLY A 11 9.51 8.13 -8.53
CA GLY A 11 9.42 6.79 -7.95
C GLY A 11 10.80 6.22 -7.60
N ASP A 12 11.73 6.20 -8.56
CA ASP A 12 13.11 5.74 -8.34
C ASP A 12 13.81 6.51 -7.22
N TRP A 13 13.63 7.82 -7.14
CA TRP A 13 14.20 8.63 -6.05
C TRP A 13 13.59 8.28 -4.69
N VAL A 14 12.26 8.18 -4.60
CA VAL A 14 11.55 7.85 -3.35
C VAL A 14 11.94 6.47 -2.84
N TYR A 15 11.95 5.46 -3.71
CA TYR A 15 12.33 4.09 -3.35
C TYR A 15 13.79 3.98 -2.93
N ARG A 16 14.69 4.73 -3.55
CA ARG A 16 16.09 4.82 -3.13
C ARG A 16 16.23 5.47 -1.77
N TYR A 17 15.58 6.62 -1.57
CA TYR A 17 15.68 7.39 -0.34
C TYR A 17 15.07 6.65 0.86
N MET A 18 13.89 6.06 0.68
CA MET A 18 13.13 5.45 1.78
C MET A 18 13.48 3.99 2.04
N LEU A 19 13.81 3.22 1.00
CA LEU A 19 13.89 1.75 1.05
C LEU A 19 15.21 1.19 0.51
N ASN A 20 16.14 2.06 0.10
CA ASN A 20 17.44 1.69 -0.47
C ASN A 20 17.36 0.83 -1.74
N PHE A 21 16.24 0.90 -2.46
CA PHE A 21 16.08 0.23 -3.75
C PHE A 21 16.72 1.07 -4.86
N LYS A 22 17.32 0.40 -5.87
CA LYS A 22 17.94 1.12 -7.00
C LYS A 22 16.90 1.73 -7.95
N HIS A 23 15.80 1.00 -8.13
CA HIS A 23 14.65 1.35 -8.97
C HIS A 23 13.36 1.03 -8.23
N GLN A 24 12.27 1.69 -8.61
CA GLN A 24 10.95 1.30 -8.15
C GLN A 24 10.63 -0.16 -8.54
N PRO A 25 9.88 -0.90 -7.71
CA PRO A 25 9.31 -2.18 -8.10
C PRO A 25 8.39 -2.05 -9.32
N SER A 26 8.04 -3.17 -9.94
CA SER A 26 7.02 -3.19 -10.99
C SER A 26 5.63 -2.88 -10.41
N ASP A 27 4.72 -2.38 -11.28
CA ASP A 27 3.38 -1.95 -10.88
C ASP A 27 2.59 -3.06 -10.16
N ASP A 28 2.76 -4.33 -10.51
CA ASP A 28 2.11 -5.47 -9.85
C ASP A 28 2.55 -5.64 -8.38
N VAL A 29 3.82 -5.34 -8.07
CA VAL A 29 4.32 -5.35 -6.68
C VAL A 29 3.75 -4.18 -5.90
N ILE A 30 3.71 -3.01 -6.53
CA ILE A 30 3.17 -1.79 -5.91
C ILE A 30 1.66 -1.97 -5.65
N GLU A 31 0.92 -2.51 -6.63
CA GLU A 31 -0.49 -2.84 -6.53
C GLU A 31 -0.75 -3.81 -5.39
N ASN A 32 0.01 -4.91 -5.35
CA ASN A 32 -0.15 -5.94 -4.32
C ASN A 32 0.08 -5.38 -2.91
N PHE A 33 1.12 -4.57 -2.75
CA PHE A 33 1.43 -3.88 -1.50
C PHE A 33 0.32 -2.90 -1.11
N ALA A 34 -0.16 -2.07 -2.03
CA ALA A 34 -1.21 -1.09 -1.77
C ALA A 34 -2.56 -1.74 -1.44
N LYS A 35 -2.94 -2.81 -2.14
CA LYS A 35 -4.15 -3.58 -1.83
C LYS A 35 -4.08 -4.19 -0.42
N ALA A 36 -2.92 -4.74 -0.04
CA ALA A 36 -2.73 -5.26 1.31
C ALA A 36 -2.88 -4.16 2.38
N LEU A 37 -2.41 -2.93 2.13
CA LEU A 37 -2.64 -1.79 3.03
C LEU A 37 -4.12 -1.45 3.17
N LEU A 38 -4.87 -1.39 2.07
CA LEU A 38 -6.30 -1.07 2.07
C LEU A 38 -7.12 -2.14 2.80
N ILE A 39 -6.78 -3.42 2.64
CA ILE A 39 -7.44 -4.52 3.38
C ILE A 39 -7.12 -4.44 4.87
N ALA A 40 -5.87 -4.08 5.21
CA ALA A 40 -5.46 -3.93 6.60
C ALA A 40 -6.23 -2.81 7.31
N ALA A 41 -6.35 -1.65 6.64
CA ALA A 41 -7.12 -0.50 7.09
C ALA A 41 -8.61 -0.83 7.23
N LYS A 42 -9.20 -1.59 6.29
CA LYS A 42 -10.59 -2.06 6.37
C LYS A 42 -10.83 -3.16 7.43
N GLY A 43 -9.96 -3.29 8.43
CA GLY A 43 -10.02 -4.35 9.43
C GLY A 43 -11.34 -4.39 10.24
N ASP A 44 -11.97 -3.23 10.42
CA ASP A 44 -13.26 -3.06 11.11
C ASP A 44 -14.49 -3.18 10.19
N ARG A 45 -14.27 -3.53 8.91
CA ARG A 45 -15.24 -3.59 7.79
C ARG A 45 -15.60 -2.24 7.16
N VAL A 46 -15.08 -1.13 7.67
CA VAL A 46 -15.22 0.20 7.09
C VAL A 46 -13.84 0.65 6.64
N LEU A 47 -13.76 1.28 5.47
CA LEU A 47 -12.52 1.91 5.04
C LEU A 47 -12.82 3.38 4.94
N SER A 48 -12.29 4.16 5.87
CA SER A 48 -12.55 5.59 5.91
C SER A 48 -11.89 6.29 4.72
N GLN A 49 -12.43 7.44 4.33
CA GLN A 49 -11.85 8.20 3.21
C GLN A 49 -10.40 8.65 3.52
N PRO A 50 -10.06 9.12 4.74
CA PRO A 50 -8.68 9.45 5.08
C PRO A 50 -7.70 8.28 4.95
N GLU A 51 -8.07 7.07 5.38
CA GLU A 51 -7.23 5.87 5.21
C GLU A 51 -6.98 5.56 3.74
N ARG A 52 -8.04 5.59 2.93
CA ARG A 52 -7.93 5.38 1.48
C ARG A 52 -7.06 6.43 0.82
N ASP A 53 -7.31 7.70 1.09
CA ASP A 53 -6.56 8.83 0.53
C ASP A 53 -5.09 8.74 0.91
N TRP A 54 -4.79 8.30 2.13
CA TRP A 54 -3.42 8.08 2.58
C TRP A 54 -2.71 6.99 1.76
N VAL A 55 -3.34 5.83 1.58
CA VAL A 55 -2.75 4.74 0.78
C VAL A 55 -2.60 5.14 -0.69
N VAL A 56 -3.63 5.76 -1.28
CA VAL A 56 -3.59 6.23 -2.67
C VAL A 56 -2.51 7.30 -2.84
N GLY A 57 -2.39 8.25 -1.92
CA GLY A 57 -1.38 9.30 -1.91
C GLY A 57 0.04 8.76 -1.78
N LEU A 58 0.27 7.83 -0.87
CA LEU A 58 1.56 7.14 -0.73
C LEU A 58 1.94 6.41 -2.03
N THR A 59 0.98 5.72 -2.64
CA THR A 59 1.18 4.97 -3.87
C THR A 59 1.52 5.90 -5.04
N ALA A 60 0.82 7.05 -5.14
CA ALA A 60 1.10 8.08 -6.13
C ALA A 60 2.49 8.71 -5.93
N ALA A 61 2.86 9.03 -4.68
CA ALA A 61 4.18 9.55 -4.34
C ALA A 61 5.31 8.58 -4.70
N LYS A 62 5.02 7.27 -4.70
CA LYS A 62 5.94 6.21 -5.11
C LYS A 62 6.02 6.00 -6.63
N GLY A 63 5.32 6.79 -7.43
CA GLY A 63 5.44 6.77 -8.90
C GLY A 63 4.55 5.76 -9.61
N ALA A 64 3.52 5.21 -8.93
CA ALA A 64 2.55 4.31 -9.56
C ALA A 64 1.79 4.95 -10.71
N SER A 65 1.46 4.16 -11.74
CA SER A 65 0.71 4.62 -12.90
C SER A 65 -0.67 5.19 -12.54
N GLU A 66 -1.16 6.14 -13.34
CA GLU A 66 -2.48 6.75 -13.15
C GLU A 66 -3.60 5.71 -13.16
N GLN A 67 -3.44 4.66 -13.97
CA GLN A 67 -4.37 3.52 -14.01
C GLN A 67 -4.44 2.81 -12.65
N LEU A 68 -3.28 2.50 -12.05
CA LEU A 68 -3.24 1.86 -10.73
C LEU A 68 -3.83 2.77 -9.65
N ILE A 69 -3.56 4.07 -9.71
CA ILE A 69 -4.16 5.05 -8.79
C ILE A 69 -5.69 5.04 -8.89
N GLU A 70 -6.24 5.01 -10.09
CA GLU A 70 -7.68 4.97 -10.29
C GLU A 70 -8.30 3.64 -9.85
N GLU A 71 -7.59 2.52 -10.05
CA GLU A 71 -8.01 1.23 -9.53
C GLU A 71 -8.09 1.24 -7.99
N LEU A 72 -7.08 1.76 -7.31
CA LEU A 72 -7.01 1.78 -5.84
C LEU A 72 -8.08 2.68 -5.19
N LYS A 73 -8.50 3.76 -5.86
CA LYS A 73 -9.62 4.58 -5.39
C LYS A 73 -10.93 3.80 -5.33
N ASN A 74 -11.12 2.85 -6.23
CA ASN A 74 -12.36 2.10 -6.40
C ASN A 74 -12.28 0.67 -5.82
N TYR A 75 -11.10 0.23 -5.40
CA TYR A 75 -10.88 -1.10 -4.85
C TYR A 75 -11.65 -1.30 -3.53
N SER A 76 -12.42 -2.40 -3.46
CA SER A 76 -13.35 -2.64 -2.34
C SER A 76 -12.67 -3.13 -1.06
N ALA A 77 -11.47 -3.70 -1.18
CA ALA A 77 -10.66 -4.21 -0.07
C ALA A 77 -11.35 -5.31 0.78
N ASP A 78 -12.17 -6.15 0.15
CA ASP A 78 -12.87 -7.27 0.80
C ASP A 78 -12.10 -8.60 0.75
N GLU A 79 -10.90 -8.61 0.16
CA GLU A 79 -10.08 -9.81 0.02
C GLU A 79 -9.39 -10.20 1.34
N ASP A 80 -8.88 -11.43 1.42
CA ASP A 80 -8.04 -11.85 2.54
C ASP A 80 -6.61 -11.32 2.40
N VAL A 81 -6.12 -10.62 3.43
CA VAL A 81 -4.82 -9.94 3.40
C VAL A 81 -3.65 -10.91 3.20
N GLU A 82 -3.72 -12.11 3.78
CA GLU A 82 -2.65 -13.12 3.70
C GLU A 82 -2.60 -13.72 2.29
N GLN A 83 -3.76 -13.99 1.70
CA GLN A 83 -3.85 -14.42 0.31
C GLN A 83 -3.31 -13.36 -0.64
N VAL A 84 -3.60 -12.07 -0.40
CA VAL A 84 -3.09 -10.98 -1.23
C VAL A 84 -1.57 -10.87 -1.12
N ILE A 85 -1.00 -10.81 0.09
CA ILE A 85 0.46 -10.73 0.29
C ILE A 85 1.19 -11.91 -0.36
N SER A 86 0.59 -13.10 -0.32
CA SER A 86 1.17 -14.32 -0.88
C SER A 86 1.19 -14.36 -2.42
N ARG A 87 0.50 -13.43 -3.11
CA ARG A 87 0.55 -13.35 -4.59
C ARG A 87 1.92 -12.94 -5.12
N HIS A 88 2.73 -12.23 -4.33
CA HIS A 88 4.02 -11.75 -4.78
C HIS A 88 5.15 -11.96 -3.74
N PRO A 89 6.27 -12.62 -4.10
CA PRO A 89 7.36 -12.92 -3.16
C PRO A 89 7.96 -11.68 -2.50
N PHE A 90 8.02 -10.55 -3.21
CA PHE A 90 8.58 -9.31 -2.66
C PHE A 90 7.68 -8.69 -1.57
N SER A 91 6.35 -8.82 -1.68
CA SER A 91 5.43 -8.38 -0.63
C SER A 91 5.61 -9.23 0.62
N ASN A 92 5.77 -10.55 0.44
CA ASN A 92 6.01 -11.49 1.52
C ASN A 92 7.36 -11.24 2.24
N GLN A 93 8.43 -10.93 1.50
CA GLN A 93 9.72 -10.53 2.10
C GLN A 93 9.64 -9.15 2.76
N GLY A 94 8.77 -8.27 2.26
CA GLY A 94 8.53 -6.92 2.74
C GLY A 94 7.59 -6.79 3.93
N ARG A 95 7.18 -7.89 4.59
CA ARG A 95 6.17 -7.89 5.68
C ARG A 95 6.42 -6.83 6.76
N ARG A 96 7.67 -6.59 7.17
CA ARG A 96 7.98 -5.55 8.17
C ARG A 96 7.67 -4.14 7.69
N ALA A 97 8.02 -3.84 6.44
CA ALA A 97 7.67 -2.57 5.82
C ALA A 97 6.15 -2.45 5.68
N LEU A 98 5.49 -3.53 5.26
CA LEU A 98 4.04 -3.57 5.12
C LEU A 98 3.32 -3.35 6.45
N ILE A 99 3.75 -3.99 7.54
CA ILE A 99 3.19 -3.80 8.89
C ILE A 99 3.31 -2.33 9.32
N TYR A 100 4.51 -1.76 9.22
CA TYR A 100 4.74 -0.37 9.61
C TYR A 100 3.86 0.59 8.80
N THR A 101 3.81 0.41 7.48
CA THR A 101 3.01 1.25 6.59
C THR A 101 1.51 1.02 6.80
N ALA A 102 1.06 -0.19 7.13
CA ALA A 102 -0.34 -0.47 7.45
C ALA A 102 -0.78 0.25 8.72
N ILE A 103 0.08 0.30 9.76
CA ILE A 103 -0.20 1.09 10.97
C ILE A 103 -0.39 2.58 10.62
N GLN A 104 0.47 3.13 9.75
CA GLN A 104 0.34 4.52 9.31
C GLN A 104 -0.94 4.75 8.49
N ALA A 105 -1.35 3.78 7.67
CA ALA A 105 -2.58 3.84 6.89
C ALA A 105 -3.81 3.85 7.80
N CYS A 106 -3.90 2.90 8.75
CA CYS A 106 -5.01 2.84 9.70
C CYS A 106 -5.10 4.14 10.50
N ALA A 107 -3.97 4.64 11.02
CA ALA A 107 -3.91 5.86 11.81
C ALA A 107 -4.21 7.17 11.03
N ALA A 108 -4.50 7.11 9.73
CA ALA A 108 -4.69 8.30 8.90
C ALA A 108 -5.97 9.07 9.22
N ASP A 109 -6.99 8.40 9.77
CA ASP A 109 -8.20 9.06 10.28
C ASP A 109 -8.11 9.44 11.77
N SER A 110 -6.92 9.32 12.37
CA SER A 110 -6.64 9.52 13.80
C SER A 110 -7.19 8.43 14.73
N GLU A 111 -7.69 7.32 14.19
CA GLU A 111 -8.06 6.13 14.94
C GLU A 111 -7.11 4.96 14.59
N TYR A 112 -6.83 4.12 15.58
CA TYR A 112 -6.16 2.84 15.32
C TYR A 112 -6.79 1.79 16.23
N ASN A 113 -7.91 1.24 15.78
CA ASN A 113 -8.81 0.45 16.62
C ASN A 113 -8.36 -1.01 16.73
N GLU A 114 -9.02 -1.80 17.58
CA GLU A 114 -8.62 -3.19 17.81
C GLU A 114 -8.85 -4.11 16.60
N ALA A 115 -9.80 -3.79 15.72
CA ALA A 115 -10.08 -4.58 14.53
C ALA A 115 -9.00 -4.37 13.46
N GLU A 116 -8.57 -3.14 13.22
CA GLU A 116 -7.38 -2.81 12.41
C GLU A 116 -6.12 -3.44 12.98
N LYS A 117 -5.88 -3.33 14.30
CA LYS A 117 -4.74 -4.02 14.94
C LYS A 117 -4.78 -5.52 14.70
N ALA A 118 -5.96 -6.14 14.80
CA ALA A 118 -6.12 -7.56 14.50
C ALA A 118 -5.82 -7.86 13.02
N SER A 119 -6.25 -6.99 12.10
CA SER A 119 -5.95 -7.11 10.67
C SER A 119 -4.46 -7.00 10.39
N VAL A 120 -3.78 -5.98 10.94
CA VAL A 120 -2.31 -5.80 10.83
C VAL A 120 -1.55 -6.99 11.42
N ARG A 121 -2.02 -7.59 12.52
CA ARG A 121 -1.38 -8.80 13.09
C ARG A 121 -1.42 -10.00 12.15
N LYS A 122 -2.41 -10.10 11.25
CA LYS A 122 -2.44 -11.17 10.23
C LYS A 122 -1.29 -11.07 9.24
N ILE A 123 -0.80 -9.85 8.96
CA ILE A 123 0.38 -9.60 8.11
C ILE A 123 1.66 -10.11 8.78
N ALA A 124 1.68 -10.21 10.11
CA ALA A 124 2.84 -10.66 10.87
C ALA A 124 2.91 -12.18 11.06
N ALA A 125 1.84 -12.90 10.71
CA ALA A 125 1.78 -14.37 10.76
C ALA A 125 2.71 -15.00 9.72
#